data_AF-E4MSY4-F1
#
_entry.id   AF-E4MSY4-F1
#
_cell.length_a   1.000
_cell.length_b   1.000
_cell.length_c   1.000
_cell.angle_alpha   90.00
_cell.angle_beta   90.00
_cell.angle_gamma   90.00
#
_symmetry.space_group_name_H-M   'P 1'
#
loop_
_entity.id
_entity.type
_entity.pdbx_description
1 polymer ?
#
loop_
_entity_poly.entity_id
_entity_poly.type
_entity_poly.pdbx_seq_one_letter_code
_entity_poly.pdbx_strand_id
1 'polypeptide(L)'
;MKFQHPVPEGVEHFFDDSFGAWVDNERTQAEEVVLAFKKLPTDSPFVPNPAEYLKTMPLHSSQEVVRETDNEIVLKLRLKITPDFVREIQSYGDRVKVLSDNVLICKK
;
A
#
# COMPACT_ATOMS: atom_id res chain seq x y z
N MET A 1 -15.28 -25.29 25.60
CA MET A 1 -15.75 -23.89 25.57
C MET A 1 -15.60 -23.40 24.14
N LYS A 2 -16.70 -23.16 23.42
CA LYS A 2 -16.64 -22.59 22.06
C LYS A 2 -16.66 -21.07 22.21
N PHE A 3 -15.61 -20.39 21.75
CA PHE A 3 -15.61 -18.94 21.68
C PHE A 3 -16.63 -18.52 20.62
N GLN A 4 -17.81 -18.06 21.04
CA GLN A 4 -18.78 -17.40 20.17
C GLN A 4 -18.60 -15.91 20.35
N HIS A 5 -17.82 -15.31 19.45
CA HIS A 5 -17.84 -13.86 19.29
C HIS A 5 -19.06 -13.48 18.45
N PRO A 6 -19.80 -12.43 18.82
CA PRO A 6 -20.84 -11.90 17.94
C PRO A 6 -20.21 -11.51 16.61
N VAL A 7 -20.89 -11.84 15.51
CA VAL A 7 -20.48 -11.37 14.19
C VAL A 7 -20.57 -9.84 14.21
N PRO A 8 -19.49 -9.10 13.87
CA PRO A 8 -19.55 -7.65 13.79
C PRO A 8 -20.62 -7.19 12.80
N GLU A 9 -21.28 -6.09 13.11
CA GLU A 9 -22.15 -5.41 12.16
C GLU A 9 -21.31 -4.90 10.98
N GLY A 10 -21.79 -5.07 9.74
CA GLY A 10 -21.03 -4.68 8.54
C GLY A 10 -19.85 -5.60 8.20
N VAL A 11 -19.93 -6.90 8.55
CA VAL A 11 -18.86 -7.89 8.33
C VAL A 11 -18.39 -7.97 6.87
N GLU A 12 -19.28 -7.66 5.92
CA GLU A 12 -18.99 -7.62 4.49
C GLU A 12 -17.96 -6.56 4.10
N HIS A 13 -17.88 -5.45 4.85
CA HIS A 13 -16.97 -4.34 4.62
C HIS A 13 -15.77 -4.32 5.58
N PHE A 14 -15.71 -5.30 6.48
CA PHE A 14 -14.76 -5.33 7.59
C PHE A 14 -13.28 -5.37 7.14
N PHE A 15 -13.03 -5.88 5.93
CA PHE A 15 -11.69 -6.03 5.36
C PHE A 15 -11.41 -5.08 4.18
N ASP A 16 -12.33 -4.17 3.86
CA ASP A 16 -12.25 -3.35 2.63
C ASP A 16 -11.04 -2.41 2.60
N ASP A 17 -10.51 -2.05 3.77
CA ASP A 17 -9.34 -1.18 3.93
C ASP A 17 -8.11 -1.95 4.49
N SER A 18 -8.16 -3.28 4.55
CA SER A 18 -7.10 -4.09 5.14
C SER A 18 -6.02 -4.44 4.12
N PHE A 19 -4.76 -4.33 4.55
CA PHE A 19 -3.62 -4.91 3.84
C PHE A 19 -3.02 -6.06 4.67
N GLY A 20 -2.99 -7.26 4.08
CA GLY A 20 -2.51 -8.48 4.72
C GLY A 20 -3.55 -9.11 5.67
N ALA A 21 -3.07 -9.82 6.70
CA ALA A 21 -3.92 -10.47 7.70
C ALA A 21 -4.24 -9.57 8.90
N TRP A 22 -3.86 -8.29 8.86
CA TRP A 22 -4.10 -7.35 9.95
C TRP A 22 -5.53 -6.84 9.95
N VAL A 23 -6.14 -6.98 11.11
CA VAL A 23 -7.48 -6.50 11.40
C VAL A 23 -7.39 -5.75 12.71
N ASP A 24 -7.38 -4.42 12.62
CA ASP A 24 -7.57 -3.57 13.79
C ASP A 24 -8.94 -2.89 13.66
N ASN A 25 -9.69 -2.98 14.75
CA ASN A 25 -11.14 -2.83 14.72
C ASN A 25 -11.58 -1.39 14.94
N GLU A 26 -10.77 -0.50 15.54
CA GLU A 26 -11.21 0.88 15.81
C GLU A 26 -10.11 1.96 15.88
N ARG A 27 -8.81 1.63 15.99
CA ARG A 27 -7.76 2.64 16.21
C ARG A 27 -7.11 3.17 14.95
N THR A 28 -7.10 2.38 13.88
CA THR A 28 -6.50 2.76 12.60
C THR A 28 -7.60 3.02 11.57
N GLN A 29 -7.70 4.28 11.15
CA GLN A 29 -8.57 4.68 10.04
C GLN A 29 -7.84 4.48 8.71
N ALA A 30 -8.60 4.31 7.63
CA ALA A 30 -8.03 4.26 6.29
C ALA A 30 -7.44 5.63 5.90
N GLU A 31 -6.19 5.63 5.46
CA GLU A 31 -5.45 6.83 5.09
C GLU A 31 -5.08 6.80 3.61
N GLU A 32 -4.95 7.99 3.02
CA GLU A 32 -4.48 8.11 1.64
C GLU A 32 -2.94 8.08 1.58
N VAL A 33 -2.42 7.12 0.83
CA VAL A 33 -0.99 6.93 0.61
C VAL A 33 -0.65 7.20 -0.85
N VAL A 34 0.29 8.11 -1.07
CA VAL A 34 0.84 8.40 -2.40
C VAL A 34 2.27 7.87 -2.47
N LEU A 35 2.51 6.95 -3.41
CA LEU A 35 3.80 6.31 -3.65
C LEU A 35 4.34 6.75 -5.01
N ALA A 36 5.53 7.34 -5.02
CA ALA A 36 6.25 7.70 -6.24
C ALA A 36 7.41 6.73 -6.47
N PHE A 37 7.34 5.97 -7.55
CA PHE A 37 8.38 5.07 -8.00
C PHE A 37 9.21 5.73 -9.09
N LYS A 38 10.51 5.92 -8.84
CA LYS A 38 11.43 6.51 -9.82
C LYS A 38 11.75 5.49 -10.91
N LYS A 39 11.67 5.89 -12.18
CA LYS A 39 12.20 5.13 -13.31
C LYS A 39 13.73 5.30 -13.33
N LEU A 40 14.46 4.19 -13.24
CA LEU A 40 15.92 4.19 -13.21
C LEU A 40 16.48 3.69 -14.54
N PRO A 41 17.68 4.12 -14.98
CA PRO A 41 18.33 3.57 -16.17
C PRO A 41 18.60 2.06 -16.09
N THR A 42 18.61 1.51 -14.87
CA THR A 42 18.78 0.07 -14.60
C THR A 42 17.48 -0.71 -14.78
N ASP A 43 16.33 -0.04 -14.94
CA ASP A 43 15.06 -0.70 -15.17
C ASP A 43 15.09 -1.39 -16.54
N SER A 44 14.73 -2.66 -16.58
CA SER A 44 14.74 -3.48 -17.79
C SER A 44 13.61 -4.50 -17.76
N PRO A 45 13.30 -5.18 -18.87
CA PRO A 45 12.30 -6.26 -18.86
C PRO A 45 12.61 -7.39 -17.88
N PHE A 46 13.88 -7.61 -17.53
CA PHE A 46 14.31 -8.62 -16.57
C PHE A 46 14.37 -8.11 -15.13
N VAL A 47 14.48 -6.80 -14.94
CA VAL A 47 14.46 -6.13 -13.63
C VAL A 47 13.56 -4.90 -13.75
N PRO A 48 12.23 -5.09 -13.84
CA PRO A 48 11.33 -3.99 -14.10
C PRO A 48 11.25 -3.04 -12.92
N ASN A 49 10.72 -1.85 -13.17
CA ASN A 49 10.27 -0.97 -12.11
C ASN A 49 9.18 -1.67 -11.28
N PRO A 50 9.20 -1.64 -9.92
CA PRO A 50 8.18 -2.32 -9.13
C PRO A 50 6.78 -1.79 -9.43
N ALA A 51 6.64 -0.52 -9.78
CA ALA A 51 5.35 0.05 -10.15
C ALA A 51 4.72 -0.59 -11.40
N GLU A 52 5.52 -1.12 -12.34
CA GLU A 52 4.97 -1.86 -13.49
C GLU A 52 4.33 -3.17 -13.05
N TYR A 53 4.92 -3.84 -12.07
CA TYR A 53 4.30 -5.00 -11.46
C TYR A 53 3.02 -4.60 -10.70
N LEU A 54 3.08 -3.55 -9.90
CA LEU A 54 1.92 -3.07 -9.13
C LEU A 54 0.76 -2.59 -10.00
N LYS A 55 1.01 -2.11 -11.22
CA LYS A 55 -0.05 -1.82 -12.20
C LYS A 55 -0.85 -3.06 -12.59
N THR A 56 -0.20 -4.21 -12.64
CA THR A 56 -0.82 -5.50 -13.01
C THR A 56 -1.33 -6.28 -11.80
N MET A 57 -0.68 -6.15 -10.65
CA MET A 57 -1.07 -6.76 -9.39
C MET A 57 -1.12 -5.67 -8.30
N PRO A 58 -2.25 -4.96 -8.18
CA PRO A 58 -2.42 -3.91 -7.19
C PRO A 58 -2.24 -4.40 -5.76
N LEU A 59 -1.66 -3.56 -4.90
CA LEU A 59 -1.54 -3.87 -3.46
C LEU A 59 -2.91 -3.86 -2.76
N HIS A 60 -3.83 -3.05 -3.28
CA HIS A 60 -5.16 -2.84 -2.71
C HIS A 60 -6.16 -2.48 -3.80
N SER A 61 -7.44 -2.77 -3.57
CA SER A 61 -8.54 -2.50 -4.53
C SER A 61 -8.69 -1.01 -4.86
N SER A 62 -8.36 -0.14 -3.91
CA SER A 62 -8.42 1.33 -4.06
C SER A 62 -7.25 1.91 -4.88
N GLN A 63 -6.33 1.10 -5.39
CA GLN A 63 -5.10 1.59 -6.01
C GLN A 63 -5.41 2.27 -7.36
N GLU A 64 -4.85 3.47 -7.53
CA GLU A 64 -5.00 4.27 -8.76
C GLU A 64 -3.64 4.77 -9.23
N VAL A 65 -3.43 4.79 -10.56
CA VAL A 65 -2.28 5.47 -11.16
C VAL A 65 -2.64 6.96 -11.29
N VAL A 66 -2.01 7.81 -10.49
CA VAL A 66 -2.28 9.26 -10.49
C VAL A 66 -1.52 9.96 -11.61
N ARG A 67 -0.28 9.52 -11.86
CA ARG A 67 0.59 10.13 -12.87
C ARG A 67 1.65 9.13 -13.32
N GLU A 68 1.89 9.07 -14.62
CA GLU A 68 3.02 8.38 -15.19
C GLU A 68 3.79 9.33 -16.10
N THR A 69 5.11 9.42 -15.88
CA THR A 69 6.04 10.23 -16.69
C THR A 69 7.24 9.39 -17.09
N ASP A 70 8.15 9.98 -17.86
CA ASP A 70 9.43 9.35 -18.19
C ASP A 70 10.32 9.14 -16.97
N ASN A 71 10.11 9.90 -15.89
CA ASN A 71 10.96 9.88 -14.70
C ASN A 71 10.37 9.08 -13.53
N GLU A 72 9.04 8.96 -13.44
CA GLU A 72 8.38 8.32 -12.29
C GLU A 72 6.96 7.84 -12.59
N ILE A 73 6.51 6.87 -11.80
CA ILE A 73 5.13 6.36 -11.73
C ILE A 73 4.60 6.66 -10.33
N VAL A 74 3.47 7.36 -10.25
CA VAL A 74 2.83 7.76 -9.00
C VAL A 74 1.54 6.96 -8.80
N LEU A 75 1.49 6.19 -7.72
CA LEU A 75 0.33 5.41 -7.30
C LEU A 75 -0.30 6.05 -6.07
N LYS A 76 -1.62 5.95 -5.97
CA LYS A 76 -2.40 6.38 -4.79
C LYS A 76 -3.24 5.23 -4.30
N LEU A 77 -3.29 5.03 -2.99
CA LEU A 77 -4.08 4.00 -2.34
C LEU A 77 -4.78 4.58 -1.11
N ARG A 78 -5.89 3.97 -0.70
CA ARG A 78 -6.62 4.27 0.53
C ARG A 78 -6.78 2.97 1.31
N LEU A 79 -6.06 2.83 2.41
CA LEU A 79 -6.07 1.65 3.26
C LEU A 79 -5.54 1.98 4.67
N LYS A 80 -5.74 1.07 5.63
CA LYS A 80 -5.17 1.19 6.97
C LYS A 80 -3.66 0.92 6.92
N ILE A 81 -2.84 1.83 7.48
CA ILE A 81 -1.38 1.64 7.49
C ILE A 81 -0.99 0.55 8.49
N THR A 82 -0.89 -0.69 8.01
CA THR A 82 -0.49 -1.85 8.82
C THR A 82 1.03 -2.07 8.80
N PRO A 83 1.61 -2.77 9.80
CA PRO A 83 3.02 -3.15 9.77
C PRO A 83 3.42 -3.95 8.52
N ASP A 84 2.53 -4.79 7.99
CA ASP A 84 2.77 -5.54 6.75
C ASP A 84 2.83 -4.62 5.54
N PHE A 85 1.95 -3.61 5.47
CA PHE A 85 2.00 -2.61 4.40
C PHE A 85 3.31 -1.81 4.46
N VAL A 86 3.71 -1.36 5.64
CA VAL A 86 4.98 -0.65 5.83
C VAL A 86 6.17 -1.50 5.39
N ARG A 87 6.18 -2.79 5.71
CA ARG A 87 7.25 -3.71 5.30
C ARG A 87 7.27 -3.90 3.78
N GLU A 88 6.10 -4.05 3.15
CA GLU A 88 5.99 -4.16 1.70
C GLU A 88 6.61 -2.92 1.02
N ILE A 89 6.24 -1.71 1.47
CA ILE A 89 6.81 -0.47 0.91
C ILE A 89 8.32 -0.38 1.13
N GLN A 90 8.81 -0.76 2.32
CA GLN A 90 10.25 -0.77 2.61
C GLN A 90 11.03 -1.77 1.76
N SER A 91 10.40 -2.86 1.30
CA SER A 91 11.05 -3.87 0.45
C SER A 91 11.50 -3.31 -0.91
N TYR A 92 10.86 -2.24 -1.39
CA TYR A 92 11.23 -1.56 -2.64
C TYR A 92 12.46 -0.65 -2.51
N GLY A 93 12.93 -0.40 -1.28
CA GLY A 93 14.11 0.41 -1.00
C GLY A 93 14.05 1.81 -1.60
N ASP A 94 15.17 2.30 -2.13
CA ASP A 94 15.31 3.67 -2.65
C ASP A 94 14.52 3.95 -3.94
N ARG A 95 13.86 2.93 -4.51
CA ARG A 95 13.06 3.06 -5.74
C ARG A 95 11.72 3.73 -5.47
N VAL A 96 11.21 3.66 -4.24
CA VAL A 96 9.93 4.26 -3.83
C VAL A 96 10.16 5.45 -2.90
N LYS A 97 9.38 6.50 -3.10
CA LYS A 97 9.27 7.64 -2.20
C LYS A 97 7.82 7.80 -1.80
N VAL A 98 7.57 7.97 -0.51
CA VAL A 98 6.22 8.25 -0.02
C VAL A 98 6.02 9.76 0.05
N LEU A 99 4.93 10.22 -0.56
CA LEU A 99 4.60 11.64 -0.71
C LEU A 99 3.48 12.10 0.24
N SER A 100 2.82 11.19 0.94
CA SER A 100 1.80 11.55 1.94
C SER A 100 2.43 12.19 3.17
N ASP A 101 1.90 13.34 3.58
CA ASP A 101 2.32 14.06 4.79
C ASP A 101 1.92 13.34 6.09
N ASN A 102 0.97 12.40 6.01
CA ASN A 102 0.37 11.71 7.16
C ASN A 102 0.98 10.31 7.34
N VAL A 103 2.15 10.22 7.95
CA VAL A 103 2.72 8.94 8.44
C VAL A 103 3.33 8.04 7.35
N LEU A 104 4.62 8.25 7.09
CA LEU A 104 5.62 7.17 7.00
C LEU A 104 6.96 7.70 7.49
N ILE A 105 7.19 7.64 8.80
CA ILE A 105 8.51 7.91 9.38
C ILE A 105 8.95 6.67 10.17
N CYS A 106 9.81 5.87 9.54
CA CYS A 106 10.98 5.35 10.21
C CYS A 106 12.20 5.93 9.50
N LYS A 107 12.58 7.16 9.89
CA LYS A 107 13.95 7.61 9.70
C LYS A 107 14.84 6.68 10.52
N LYS A 108 15.75 5.97 9.86
CA LYS A 108 16.90 5.39 10.53
C LYS A 108 18.14 5.64 9.71
#